data_AF-A0A193GL62-F1
#
_entry.id   AF-A0A193GL62-F1
#
_cell.length_a   1.000
_cell.length_b   1.000
_cell.length_c   1.000
_cell.angle_alpha   90.00
_cell.angle_beta   90.00
_cell.angle_gamma   90.00
#
_symmetry.space_group_name_H-M   'P 1'
#
loop_
_entity.id
_entity.type
_entity.pdbx_description
1 polymer ?
#
loop_
_entity_poly.entity_id
_entity_poly.type
_entity_poly.pdbx_seq_one_letter_code
_entity_poly.pdbx_strand_id
1 'polypeptide(L)'
;MQLSIREASRFVIGTALLRAQAMQHVEHAQMLSFDNVAAAILQPTEEGKQLRRTVETLADGQAEWFRSNPPHAMSSGRVMQSRAAEIAALRRIGGAAVSTLAYGPRAVAGDAVAAEQLTSAYSEAYTAIDAAPGSTNDRRALVGLLHDQTQRLSSKPETIRSLLNNAEKRCLARQAAAIFSRYDRTLDRSDDFDNR
;
A
#
# COMPACT_ATOMS: atom_id res chain seq x y z
N MET A 1 18.11 -4.47 27.13
CA MET A 1 16.66 -4.19 27.13
C MET A 1 16.14 -4.51 25.74
N GLN A 2 15.47 -5.63 25.54
CA GLN A 2 14.83 -5.93 24.24
C GLN A 2 13.57 -5.09 24.15
N LEU A 3 13.58 -4.05 23.32
CA LEU A 3 12.40 -3.28 23.03
C LEU A 3 11.43 -4.17 22.25
N SER A 4 10.18 -4.25 22.68
CA SER A 4 9.15 -4.87 21.86
C SER A 4 9.07 -4.15 20.51
N ILE A 5 8.70 -4.85 19.44
CA ILE A 5 8.55 -4.25 18.09
C ILE A 5 7.66 -3.00 18.15
N ARG A 6 6.65 -3.02 19.04
CA ARG A 6 5.77 -1.88 19.31
C ARG A 6 6.54 -0.69 19.91
N GLU A 7 7.37 -0.90 20.91
CA GLU A 7 8.18 0.17 21.52
C GLU A 7 9.24 0.69 20.55
N ALA A 8 9.89 -0.17 19.78
CA ALA A 8 10.83 0.23 18.74
C ALA A 8 10.15 1.07 17.65
N SER A 9 8.95 0.69 17.22
CA SER A 9 8.18 1.43 16.22
C SER A 9 7.70 2.79 16.75
N ARG A 10 7.22 2.83 18.01
CA ARG A 10 6.83 4.08 18.68
C ARG A 10 8.02 5.03 18.80
N PHE A 11 9.18 4.51 19.16
CA PHE A 11 10.42 5.27 19.25
C PHE A 11 10.82 5.86 17.89
N VAL A 12 10.85 5.06 16.81
CA VAL A 12 11.20 5.53 15.45
C VAL A 12 10.23 6.59 14.94
N ILE A 13 8.93 6.43 15.18
CA ILE A 13 7.92 7.40 14.74
C ILE A 13 8.04 8.70 15.54
N GLY A 14 8.13 8.64 16.87
CA GLY A 14 8.24 9.83 17.69
C GLY A 14 9.54 10.61 17.42
N THR A 15 10.65 9.91 17.18
CA THR A 15 11.94 10.55 16.82
C THR A 15 11.90 11.20 15.43
N ALA A 16 11.26 10.56 14.45
CA ALA A 16 11.07 11.14 13.13
C ALA A 16 10.19 12.40 13.16
N LEU A 17 9.12 12.42 13.97
CA LEU A 17 8.24 13.58 14.15
C LEU A 17 8.95 14.73 14.87
N LEU A 18 9.67 14.41 15.94
CA LEU A 18 10.46 15.39 16.67
C LEU A 18 11.49 16.06 15.74
N ARG A 19 12.16 15.26 14.89
CA ARG A 19 13.07 15.77 13.86
C ARG A 19 12.33 16.65 12.85
N ALA A 20 11.17 16.22 12.36
CA ALA A 20 10.39 17.00 11.39
C ALA A 20 9.94 18.36 11.96
N GLN A 21 9.56 18.41 13.24
CA GLN A 21 9.27 19.66 13.95
C GLN A 21 10.53 20.52 14.13
N ALA A 22 11.65 19.93 14.55
CA ALA A 22 12.89 20.65 14.74
C ALA A 22 13.47 21.20 13.41
N MET A 23 13.24 20.52 12.28
CA MET A 23 13.61 20.99 10.94
C MET A 23 12.81 22.22 10.46
N GLN A 24 11.69 22.57 11.11
CA GLN A 24 10.98 23.82 10.83
C GLN A 24 11.76 25.05 11.33
N HIS A 25 12.73 24.84 12.23
CA HIS A 25 13.67 25.85 12.69
C HIS A 25 14.99 25.70 11.93
N VAL A 26 15.14 26.51 10.88
CA VAL A 26 16.20 26.41 9.85
C VAL A 26 17.62 26.46 10.42
N GLU A 27 17.81 27.09 11.57
CA GLU A 27 19.13 27.31 12.20
C GLU A 27 19.84 26.04 12.71
N HIS A 28 19.12 24.91 12.85
CA HIS A 28 19.68 23.66 13.41
C HIS A 28 19.59 22.45 12.47
N ALA A 29 19.10 22.64 11.24
CA ALA A 29 18.74 21.57 10.32
C ALA A 29 19.90 20.63 9.94
N GLN A 30 21.15 21.11 9.97
CA GLN A 30 22.33 20.30 9.63
C GLN A 30 22.82 19.38 10.76
N MET A 31 22.48 19.66 12.02
CA MET A 31 22.87 18.83 13.18
C MET A 31 21.81 17.78 13.57
N LEU A 32 20.59 17.93 13.06
CA LEU A 32 19.42 17.08 13.38
C LEU A 32 19.33 15.87 12.45
N SER A 33 20.33 14.98 12.50
CA SER A 33 20.20 13.64 11.92
C SER A 33 19.34 12.75 12.83
N PHE A 34 18.73 11.70 12.26
CA PHE A 34 17.96 10.74 13.04
C PHE A 34 18.83 10.08 14.13
N ASP A 35 20.07 9.73 13.79
CA ASP A 35 21.01 9.08 14.70
C ASP A 35 21.42 10.00 15.85
N ASN A 36 21.58 11.30 15.60
CA ASN A 36 21.91 12.28 16.65
C ASN A 36 20.74 12.50 17.62
N VAL A 37 19.51 12.53 17.10
CA VAL A 37 18.30 12.64 17.92
C VAL A 37 18.12 11.36 18.75
N ALA A 38 18.29 10.18 18.14
CA ALA A 38 18.23 8.90 18.84
C ALA A 38 19.30 8.80 19.94
N ALA A 39 20.53 9.23 19.64
CA ALA A 39 21.62 9.27 20.62
C ALA A 39 21.30 10.22 21.78
N ALA A 40 20.76 11.40 21.52
CA ALA A 40 20.37 12.37 22.55
C ALA A 40 19.25 11.85 23.47
N ILE A 41 18.28 11.13 22.93
CA ILE A 41 17.17 10.54 23.71
C ILE A 41 17.63 9.37 24.59
N LEU A 42 18.68 8.65 24.17
CA LEU A 42 19.25 7.54 24.91
C LEU A 42 20.19 7.98 26.03
N GLN A 43 20.55 9.27 26.11
CA GLN A 43 21.36 9.78 27.21
C GLN A 43 20.62 9.66 28.55
N PRO A 44 21.31 9.29 29.63
CA PRO A 44 20.71 9.15 30.97
C PRO A 44 20.53 10.50 31.70
N THR A 45 20.64 11.61 30.99
CA THR A 45 20.48 12.98 31.50
C THR A 45 18.99 13.34 31.65
N GLU A 46 18.68 14.39 32.43
CA GLU A 46 17.30 14.87 32.57
C GLU A 46 16.74 15.38 31.24
N GLU A 47 17.57 16.02 30.42
CA GLU A 47 17.22 16.44 29.07
C GLU A 47 16.90 15.25 28.17
N GLY A 48 17.67 14.15 28.26
CA GLY A 48 17.42 12.91 27.53
C GLY A 48 16.11 12.23 27.95
N LYS A 49 15.79 12.25 29.26
CA LYS A 49 14.49 11.76 29.78
C LYS A 49 13.32 12.62 29.32
N GLN A 50 13.49 13.94 29.29
CA GLN A 50 12.46 14.86 28.82
C GLN A 50 12.21 14.68 27.32
N LEU A 51 13.27 14.57 26.51
CA LEU A 51 13.17 14.24 25.09
C LEU A 51 12.47 12.90 24.85
N ARG A 52 12.75 11.88 25.66
CA ARG A 52 12.08 10.58 25.58
C ARG A 52 10.57 10.68 25.83
N ARG A 53 10.16 11.42 26.87
CA ARG A 53 8.74 11.67 27.16
C ARG A 53 8.05 12.44 26.04
N THR A 54 8.73 13.40 25.41
CA THR A 54 8.22 14.14 24.25
C THR A 54 8.04 13.20 23.05
N VAL A 55 9.01 12.34 22.77
CA VAL A 55 8.93 11.32 21.71
C VAL A 55 7.79 10.34 21.95
N GLU A 56 7.60 9.88 23.18
CA GLU A 56 6.48 9.01 23.55
C GLU A 56 5.13 9.71 23.35
N THR A 57 5.01 10.97 23.79
CA THR A 57 3.79 11.78 23.63
C THR A 57 3.46 12.04 22.14
N LEU A 58 4.47 12.35 21.33
CA LEU A 58 4.31 12.56 19.89
C LEU A 58 3.91 11.25 19.18
N ALA A 59 4.51 10.13 19.58
CA ALA A 59 4.13 8.81 19.07
C ALA A 59 2.71 8.40 19.50
N ASP A 60 2.28 8.80 20.70
CA ASP A 60 0.91 8.59 21.20
C ASP A 60 -0.13 9.45 20.45
N GLY A 61 0.23 10.67 20.04
CA GLY A 61 -0.60 11.48 19.15
C GLY A 61 -0.81 10.86 17.77
N GLN A 62 0.14 10.04 17.30
CA GLN A 62 0.03 9.23 16.09
C GLN A 62 -0.50 7.81 16.35
N ALA A 63 -0.97 7.52 17.58
CA ALA A 63 -1.41 6.18 17.96
C ALA A 63 -2.65 5.67 17.22
N GLU A 64 -3.39 6.53 16.51
CA GLU A 64 -4.41 6.06 15.56
C GLU A 64 -3.80 5.16 14.47
N TRP A 65 -2.56 5.42 14.05
CA TRP A 65 -1.80 4.57 13.13
C TRP A 65 -1.28 3.28 13.78
N PHE A 66 -1.18 3.23 15.12
CA PHE A 66 -0.83 2.03 15.89
C PHE A 66 -2.05 1.20 16.29
N ARG A 67 -3.25 1.80 16.37
CA ARG A 67 -4.52 1.09 16.61
C ARG A 67 -4.89 0.17 15.43
N SER A 68 -4.36 0.42 14.23
CA SER A 68 -4.48 -0.49 13.08
C SER A 68 -3.48 -1.66 13.11
N ASN A 69 -2.53 -1.69 14.05
CA ASN A 69 -1.73 -2.87 14.36
C ASN A 69 -2.34 -3.61 15.56
N PRO A 70 -2.97 -4.78 15.34
CA PRO A 70 -3.56 -5.52 16.44
C PRO A 70 -2.51 -5.82 17.51
N PRO A 71 -2.84 -5.69 18.81
CA PRO A 71 -2.00 -6.22 19.88
C PRO A 71 -1.83 -7.73 19.65
N HIS A 72 -0.71 -8.30 20.12
CA HIS A 72 -0.30 -9.69 19.89
C HIS A 72 -1.38 -10.76 20.23
N ALA A 73 -2.45 -10.38 20.93
CA ALA A 73 -3.66 -11.15 21.19
C ALA A 73 -4.59 -11.40 19.97
N MET A 74 -4.40 -10.70 18.83
CA MET A 74 -5.17 -10.95 17.59
C MET A 74 -4.30 -11.44 16.43
N SER A 75 -3.19 -12.10 16.72
CA SER A 75 -2.30 -12.77 15.74
C SER A 75 -2.89 -14.07 15.19
N SER A 76 -4.20 -14.12 14.91
CA SER A 76 -4.73 -15.28 14.20
C SER A 76 -4.16 -15.30 12.77
N GLY A 77 -3.88 -16.49 12.23
CA GLY A 77 -3.33 -16.63 10.87
C GLY A 77 -4.14 -15.87 9.81
N ARG A 78 -5.45 -15.69 10.05
CA ARG A 78 -6.36 -14.93 9.21
C ARG A 78 -6.06 -13.42 9.19
N VAL A 79 -5.65 -12.83 10.31
CA VAL A 79 -5.25 -11.41 10.41
C VAL A 79 -3.89 -11.17 9.73
N MET A 80 -2.95 -12.12 9.86
CA MET A 80 -1.65 -12.03 9.19
C MET A 80 -1.75 -12.22 7.67
N GLN A 81 -2.56 -13.19 7.21
CA GLN A 81 -2.90 -13.34 5.80
C GLN A 81 -3.59 -12.09 5.26
N SER A 82 -4.43 -11.46 6.07
CA SER A 82 -5.13 -10.25 5.68
C SER A 82 -4.14 -9.10 5.41
N ARG A 83 -3.19 -8.90 6.31
CA ARG A 83 -2.16 -7.87 6.18
C ARG A 83 -1.18 -8.13 5.05
N ALA A 84 -0.81 -9.39 4.82
CA ALA A 84 0.07 -9.76 3.71
C ALA A 84 -0.58 -9.41 2.36
N ALA A 85 -1.88 -9.65 2.21
CA ALA A 85 -2.64 -9.28 1.02
C ALA A 85 -2.80 -7.75 0.86
N GLU A 86 -3.02 -7.01 1.95
CA GLU A 86 -3.04 -5.54 1.92
C GLU A 86 -1.69 -4.93 1.50
N ILE A 87 -0.58 -5.42 2.07
CA ILE A 87 0.78 -5.00 1.69
C ILE A 87 1.06 -5.36 0.23
N ALA A 88 0.60 -6.54 -0.23
CA ALA A 88 0.72 -6.93 -1.63
C ALA A 88 -0.02 -5.97 -2.56
N ALA A 89 -1.24 -5.55 -2.20
CA ALA A 89 -1.99 -4.54 -2.96
C ALA A 89 -1.26 -3.20 -3.01
N LEU A 90 -0.80 -2.68 -1.88
CA LEU A 90 -0.05 -1.42 -1.82
C LEU A 90 1.26 -1.47 -2.64
N ARG A 91 1.98 -2.59 -2.59
CA ARG A 91 3.18 -2.80 -3.41
C ARG A 91 2.87 -2.80 -4.89
N ARG A 92 1.77 -3.41 -5.31
CA ARG A 92 1.35 -3.43 -6.72
C ARG A 92 0.87 -2.06 -7.18
N ILE A 93 0.19 -1.30 -6.33
CA ILE A 93 -0.16 0.12 -6.59
C ILE A 93 1.11 0.96 -6.76
N GLY A 94 2.09 0.84 -5.85
CA GLY A 94 3.37 1.53 -5.97
C GLY A 94 4.15 1.10 -7.23
N GLY A 95 4.14 -0.20 -7.56
CA GLY A 95 4.74 -0.72 -8.79
C GLY A 95 4.07 -0.18 -10.06
N ALA A 96 2.75 -0.01 -10.05
CA ALA A 96 2.01 0.65 -11.12
C ALA A 96 2.44 2.11 -11.27
N ALA A 97 2.57 2.86 -10.17
CA ALA A 97 3.06 4.24 -10.19
C ALA A 97 4.49 4.37 -10.75
N VAL A 98 5.40 3.48 -10.34
CA VAL A 98 6.76 3.41 -10.91
C VAL A 98 6.72 3.06 -12.39
N SER A 99 5.85 2.14 -12.80
CA SER A 99 5.66 1.79 -14.21
C SER A 99 5.15 2.99 -15.01
N THR A 100 4.24 3.79 -14.45
CA THR A 100 3.79 5.06 -15.05
C THR A 100 4.94 6.03 -15.29
N LEU A 101 5.91 6.13 -14.37
CA LEU A 101 7.09 6.96 -14.59
C LEU A 101 8.01 6.39 -15.69
N ALA A 102 8.20 5.07 -15.72
CA ALA A 102 9.11 4.42 -16.67
C ALA A 102 8.56 4.36 -18.10
N TYR A 103 7.26 4.06 -18.26
CA TYR A 103 6.64 3.79 -19.55
C TYR A 103 5.59 4.85 -19.96
N GLY A 104 5.12 5.69 -19.02
CA GLY A 104 4.10 6.72 -19.27
C GLY A 104 4.46 7.67 -20.41
N PRO A 105 5.66 8.28 -20.44
CA PRO A 105 6.05 9.18 -21.53
C PRO A 105 6.02 8.51 -22.91
N ARG A 106 6.45 7.24 -22.99
CA ARG A 106 6.47 6.45 -24.24
C ARG A 106 5.06 6.05 -24.67
N ALA A 107 4.24 5.60 -23.74
CA ALA A 107 2.84 5.29 -24.02
C ALA A 107 2.07 6.52 -24.50
N VAL A 108 2.35 7.69 -23.92
CA VAL A 108 1.80 8.99 -24.35
C VAL A 108 2.28 9.40 -25.74
N ALA A 109 3.49 8.99 -26.13
CA ALA A 109 4.04 9.20 -27.47
C ALA A 109 3.52 8.19 -28.52
N GLY A 110 2.62 7.28 -28.15
CA GLY A 110 2.02 6.30 -29.06
C GLY A 110 2.77 4.97 -29.17
N ASP A 111 3.72 4.69 -28.28
CA ASP A 111 4.41 3.40 -28.22
C ASP A 111 3.47 2.31 -27.65
N ALA A 112 3.02 1.42 -28.53
CA ALA A 112 2.11 0.33 -28.18
C ALA A 112 2.71 -0.65 -27.15
N VAL A 113 4.02 -0.89 -27.19
CA VAL A 113 4.68 -1.81 -26.25
C VAL A 113 4.68 -1.21 -24.85
N ALA A 114 5.01 0.08 -24.73
CA ALA A 114 4.96 0.79 -23.46
C ALA A 114 3.52 0.89 -22.90
N ALA A 115 2.54 1.11 -23.77
CA ALA A 115 1.13 1.11 -23.38
C ALA A 115 0.68 -0.25 -22.87
N GLU A 116 1.11 -1.35 -23.49
CA GLU A 116 0.78 -2.70 -23.05
C GLU A 116 1.44 -3.05 -21.71
N GLN A 117 2.70 -2.68 -21.51
CA GLN A 117 3.41 -2.85 -20.22
C GLN A 117 2.69 -2.11 -19.08
N LEU A 118 2.27 -0.86 -19.32
CA LEU A 118 1.46 -0.11 -18.35
C LEU A 118 0.12 -0.78 -18.08
N THR A 119 -0.58 -1.20 -19.13
CA THR A 119 -1.89 -1.83 -18.97
C THR A 119 -1.77 -3.13 -18.18
N SER A 120 -0.70 -3.91 -18.39
CA SER A 120 -0.40 -5.09 -17.58
C SER A 120 -0.15 -4.74 -16.11
N ALA A 121 0.71 -3.76 -15.83
CA ALA A 121 1.01 -3.32 -14.47
C ALA A 121 -0.24 -2.82 -13.73
N TYR A 122 -1.11 -2.08 -14.41
CA TYR A 122 -2.39 -1.63 -13.86
C TYR A 122 -3.34 -2.80 -13.59
N SER A 123 -3.44 -3.76 -14.51
CA SER A 123 -4.29 -4.94 -14.30
C SER A 123 -3.81 -5.79 -13.11
N GLU A 124 -2.50 -5.91 -12.91
CA GLU A 124 -1.95 -6.59 -11.74
C GLU A 124 -2.29 -5.85 -10.44
N ALA A 125 -2.28 -4.51 -10.47
CA ALA A 125 -2.72 -3.69 -9.34
C ALA A 125 -4.20 -3.92 -9.02
N TYR A 126 -5.09 -3.90 -10.03
CA TYR A 126 -6.52 -4.22 -9.81
C TYR A 126 -6.72 -5.62 -9.25
N THR A 127 -5.99 -6.62 -9.78
CA THR A 127 -6.08 -8.00 -9.29
C THR A 127 -5.67 -8.09 -7.82
N ALA A 128 -4.62 -7.37 -7.42
CA ALA A 128 -4.16 -7.33 -6.03
C ALA A 128 -5.11 -6.57 -5.11
N ILE A 129 -5.78 -5.51 -5.60
CA ILE A 129 -6.81 -4.79 -4.86
C ILE A 129 -8.05 -5.67 -4.65
N ASP A 130 -8.45 -6.45 -5.65
CA ASP A 130 -9.59 -7.39 -5.52
C ASP A 130 -9.29 -8.54 -4.57
N ALA A 131 -8.03 -9.00 -4.54
CA ALA A 131 -7.54 -9.97 -3.57
C ALA A 131 -7.32 -9.38 -2.17
N ALA A 132 -7.37 -8.04 -2.03
CA ALA A 132 -7.18 -7.38 -0.75
C ALA A 132 -8.40 -7.63 0.16
N PRO A 133 -8.16 -8.07 1.40
CA PRO A 133 -9.20 -8.23 2.39
C PRO A 133 -9.69 -6.86 2.83
N GLY A 134 -10.99 -6.74 3.06
CA GLY A 134 -11.58 -5.48 3.47
C GLY A 134 -12.98 -5.30 2.92
N SER A 135 -13.60 -4.23 3.39
CA SER A 135 -14.89 -3.79 2.92
C SER A 135 -14.81 -3.28 1.48
N THR A 136 -15.96 -3.15 0.83
CA THR A 136 -16.05 -2.50 -0.49
C THR A 136 -15.54 -1.06 -0.45
N ASN A 137 -15.67 -0.37 0.69
CA ASN A 137 -15.18 0.99 0.86
C ASN A 137 -13.63 1.03 0.86
N ASP A 138 -12.97 0.07 1.52
CA ASP A 138 -11.51 -0.01 1.55
C ASP A 138 -10.95 -0.27 0.15
N ARG A 139 -11.59 -1.18 -0.61
CA ARG A 139 -11.21 -1.43 -2.00
C ARG A 139 -11.41 -0.20 -2.88
N ARG A 140 -12.51 0.54 -2.72
CA ARG A 140 -12.70 1.82 -3.43
C ARG A 140 -11.63 2.85 -3.08
N ALA A 141 -11.19 2.89 -1.81
CA ALA A 141 -10.09 3.77 -1.41
C ALA A 141 -8.76 3.38 -2.08
N LEU A 142 -8.45 2.08 -2.18
CA LEU A 142 -7.26 1.57 -2.87
C LEU A 142 -7.31 1.83 -4.39
N VAL A 143 -8.48 1.68 -5.03
CA VAL A 143 -8.68 2.07 -6.43
C VAL A 143 -8.48 3.57 -6.59
N GLY A 144 -9.05 4.39 -5.70
CA GLY A 144 -8.85 5.83 -5.70
C GLY A 144 -7.37 6.22 -5.60
N LEU A 145 -6.62 5.55 -4.72
CA LEU A 145 -5.18 5.73 -4.56
C LEU A 145 -4.40 5.40 -5.84
N LEU A 146 -4.72 4.27 -6.50
CA LEU A 146 -4.11 3.89 -7.78
C LEU A 146 -4.33 4.96 -8.86
N HIS A 147 -5.57 5.43 -9.00
CA HIS A 147 -5.90 6.47 -9.98
C HIS A 147 -5.19 7.79 -9.67
N ASP A 148 -5.21 8.23 -8.41
CA ASP A 148 -4.60 9.49 -8.00
C ASP A 148 -3.09 9.49 -8.22
N GLN A 149 -2.39 8.43 -7.78
CA GLN A 149 -0.94 8.33 -7.93
C GLN A 149 -0.52 8.28 -9.40
N THR A 150 -1.15 7.46 -10.22
CA THR A 150 -0.76 7.30 -11.63
C THR A 150 -1.12 8.52 -12.48
N GLN A 151 -2.23 9.22 -12.19
CA GLN A 151 -2.59 10.45 -12.91
C GLN A 151 -1.67 11.62 -12.56
N ARG A 152 -1.29 11.79 -11.28
CA ARG A 152 -0.37 12.85 -10.84
C ARG A 152 1.03 12.73 -11.46
N LEU A 153 1.45 11.50 -11.77
CA LEU A 153 2.78 11.22 -12.31
C LEU A 153 2.87 11.36 -13.84
N SER A 154 1.76 11.68 -14.52
CA SER A 154 1.71 11.79 -15.97
C SER A 154 1.47 13.22 -16.43
N SER A 155 2.16 13.61 -17.51
CA SER A 155 1.91 14.86 -18.23
C SER A 155 0.62 14.85 -19.04
N LYS A 156 0.07 13.67 -19.37
CA LYS A 156 -1.24 13.50 -20.02
C LYS A 156 -2.12 12.55 -19.20
N PRO A 157 -2.83 13.05 -18.17
CA PRO A 157 -3.62 12.22 -17.27
C PRO A 157 -4.78 11.50 -17.98
N GLU A 158 -5.32 12.08 -19.05
CA GLU A 158 -6.40 11.46 -19.85
C GLU A 158 -5.96 10.15 -20.53
N THR A 159 -4.74 10.12 -21.05
CA THR A 159 -4.17 8.91 -21.67
C THR A 159 -3.97 7.81 -20.63
N ILE A 160 -3.48 8.17 -19.45
CA ILE A 160 -3.33 7.21 -18.34
C ILE A 160 -4.68 6.71 -17.84
N ARG A 161 -5.69 7.60 -17.75
CA ARG A 161 -7.06 7.22 -17.38
C ARG A 161 -7.65 6.21 -18.37
N SER A 162 -7.43 6.40 -19.67
CA SER A 162 -7.84 5.43 -20.70
C SER A 162 -7.16 4.07 -20.51
N LEU A 163 -5.84 4.06 -20.23
CA LEU A 163 -5.09 2.82 -19.98
C LEU A 163 -5.55 2.11 -18.68
N LEU A 164 -5.86 2.86 -17.62
CA LEU A 164 -6.45 2.32 -16.39
C LEU A 164 -7.81 1.67 -16.65
N ASN A 165 -8.71 2.36 -17.37
CA ASN A 165 -10.02 1.83 -17.73
C ASN A 165 -9.91 0.54 -18.58
N ASN A 166 -8.93 0.49 -19.50
CA ASN A 166 -8.66 -0.71 -20.28
C ASN A 166 -8.14 -1.85 -19.40
N ALA A 167 -7.25 -1.54 -18.45
CA ALA A 167 -6.72 -2.52 -17.51
C ALA A 167 -7.80 -3.08 -16.57
N GLU A 168 -8.72 -2.24 -16.11
CA GLU A 168 -9.87 -2.63 -15.29
C GLU A 168 -10.80 -3.57 -16.06
N LYS A 169 -11.20 -3.20 -17.28
CA LYS A 169 -12.02 -4.07 -18.16
C LYS A 169 -11.37 -5.43 -18.38
N ARG A 170 -10.05 -5.48 -18.62
CA ARG A 170 -9.31 -6.75 -18.77
C ARG A 170 -9.29 -7.57 -17.48
N CYS A 171 -9.26 -6.92 -16.32
CA CYS A 171 -9.34 -7.60 -15.02
C CYS A 171 -10.72 -8.25 -14.85
N LEU A 172 -11.79 -7.47 -15.05
CA LEU A 172 -13.17 -7.93 -14.94
C LEU A 172 -13.49 -9.06 -15.93
N ALA A 173 -13.02 -8.95 -17.18
CA ALA A 173 -13.21 -10.00 -18.18
C ALA A 173 -12.53 -11.33 -17.78
N ARG A 174 -11.32 -11.26 -17.20
CA ARG A 174 -10.62 -12.45 -16.68
C ARG A 174 -11.35 -13.07 -15.50
N GLN A 175 -11.90 -12.26 -14.62
CA GLN A 175 -12.69 -12.76 -13.49
C GLN A 175 -13.99 -13.43 -13.96
N ALA A 176 -14.69 -12.81 -14.91
CA ALA A 176 -15.88 -13.40 -15.53
C ALA A 176 -15.55 -14.76 -16.15
N ALA A 177 -14.49 -14.86 -16.95
CA ALA A 177 -14.04 -16.13 -17.54
C ALA A 177 -13.67 -17.18 -16.47
N ALA A 178 -13.00 -16.78 -15.39
CA ALA A 178 -12.65 -17.65 -14.27
C ALA A 178 -13.88 -18.14 -13.50
N ILE A 179 -14.96 -17.36 -13.45
CA ILE A 179 -16.24 -17.76 -12.87
C ILE A 179 -16.95 -18.73 -13.81
N PHE A 180 -17.11 -18.39 -15.09
CA PHE A 180 -17.81 -19.22 -16.07
C PHE A 180 -17.16 -20.59 -16.28
N SER A 181 -15.83 -20.66 -16.33
CA SER A 181 -15.09 -21.92 -16.45
C SER A 181 -15.32 -22.91 -15.30
N ARG A 182 -15.81 -22.45 -14.14
CA ARG A 182 -16.20 -23.34 -13.03
C ARG A 182 -17.52 -24.05 -13.33
N TYR A 183 -18.43 -23.37 -14.04
CA TYR A 183 -19.72 -23.94 -14.43
C TYR A 183 -19.58 -24.92 -15.60
N ASP A 184 -18.65 -24.67 -16.53
CA ASP A 184 -18.34 -25.60 -17.63
C ASP A 184 -17.77 -26.94 -17.14
N ARG A 185 -17.13 -26.98 -15.96
CA ARG A 185 -16.57 -28.20 -15.35
C ARG A 185 -17.55 -28.98 -14.47
N THR A 186 -18.65 -28.36 -14.06
CA THR A 186 -19.66 -28.99 -13.18
C THR A 186 -20.90 -29.48 -13.92
N LEU A 187 -21.03 -29.14 -15.21
CA LEU A 187 -22.05 -29.70 -16.10
C LEU A 187 -21.49 -30.96 -16.76
N ASP A 188 -21.25 -32.01 -15.97
CA ASP A 188 -21.44 -33.36 -16.52
C ASP A 188 -22.91 -33.40 -16.94
N ARG A 189 -23.13 -33.35 -18.25
CA ARG A 189 -24.44 -33.52 -18.86
C ARG A 189 -25.07 -34.76 -18.23
N SER A 190 -26.20 -34.57 -17.56
CA SER A 190 -27.10 -35.65 -17.19
C SER A 190 -27.75 -36.21 -18.46
N ASP A 191 -26.96 -36.87 -19.32
CA ASP A 191 -27.47 -37.64 -20.47
C ASP A 191 -27.95 -39.05 -20.03
N ASP A 192 -27.98 -39.33 -18.72
CA ASP A 192 -28.33 -40.65 -18.14
C ASP A 192 -29.82 -40.82 -17.74
N PHE A 193 -30.73 -39.96 -18.19
CA PHE A 193 -32.17 -40.11 -17.90
C PHE A 193 -33.06 -40.47 -19.09
N ASP A 194 -32.50 -40.89 -20.24
CA ASP A 194 -33.27 -41.34 -21.42
C ASP A 194 -33.17 -42.84 -21.72
N ASN A 195 -32.81 -43.69 -20.75
CA ASN A 195 -32.91 -45.14 -20.86
C ASN A 195 -33.61 -45.76 -19.64
N ARG A 196 -34.94 -45.69 -19.59
CA ARG A 196 -35.80 -46.67 -18.91
C ARG A 196 -37.24 -46.62 -19.37
#